data_AF-A0A7V8WF82-F1
#
_entry.id   AF-A0A7V8WF82-F1
#
_cell.length_a   1.000
_cell.length_b   1.000
_cell.length_c   1.000
_cell.angle_alpha   90.00
_cell.angle_beta   90.00
_cell.angle_gamma   90.00
#
_symmetry.space_group_name_H-M   'P 1'
#
loop_
_entity.id
_entity.type
_entity.pdbx_description
1 polymer ?
#
loop_
_entity_poly.entity_id
_entity_poly.type
_entity_poly.pdbx_seq_one_letter_code
_entity_poly.pdbx_strand_id
1 'polypeptide(L)'
;DDESVDVALLSQALHHASDPARAITEAARIVVPGGHVLLLDLREHHETWVRERLGDRWTGFSEEKLRGLLHDAGLEQIKVTVGARRTGDPFTVLIASGLKPTTVDQASRPAARATASRTKATKATRSTKKETRNS
;
A
#
# COMPACT_ATOMS: atom_id res chain seq x y z
N ASP A 1 -5.86 0.80 21.05
CA ASP A 1 -5.66 2.09 20.38
C ASP A 1 -5.28 1.89 18.94
N ASP A 2 -5.88 2.68 18.05
CA ASP A 2 -5.62 2.70 16.61
C ASP A 2 -4.36 3.52 16.34
N GLU A 3 -3.63 3.22 15.27
CA GLU A 3 -2.47 4.01 14.81
C GLU A 3 -1.50 4.36 15.95
N SER A 4 -1.15 3.36 16.76
CA SER A 4 -0.40 3.52 18.00
C SER A 4 0.99 2.90 17.98
N VAL A 5 1.31 2.12 16.94
CA VAL A 5 2.61 1.45 16.80
C VAL A 5 3.23 1.69 15.44
N ASP A 6 4.57 1.76 15.39
CA ASP A 6 5.32 1.86 14.14
C ASP A 6 5.33 0.54 13.36
N VAL A 7 5.34 -0.59 14.09
CA VAL A 7 5.43 -1.94 13.52
C VAL A 7 4.53 -2.90 14.27
N ALA A 8 3.76 -3.71 13.53
CA ALA A 8 3.07 -4.89 14.05
C ALA A 8 3.68 -6.17 13.46
N LEU A 9 3.99 -7.16 14.31
CA LEU A 9 4.52 -8.46 13.90
C LEU A 9 3.51 -9.57 14.15
N LEU A 10 3.14 -10.30 13.11
CA LEU A 10 2.39 -11.56 13.21
C LEU A 10 3.37 -12.73 13.01
N SER A 11 3.74 -13.38 14.10
CA SER A 11 4.66 -14.52 14.07
C SER A 11 3.92 -15.81 14.37
N GLN A 12 3.88 -16.72 13.38
CA GLN A 12 3.24 -18.04 13.48
C GLN A 12 1.79 -17.92 13.98
N ALA A 13 1.07 -16.92 13.49
CA ALA A 13 -0.24 -16.55 14.01
C ALA A 13 -1.37 -16.86 13.03
N LEU A 14 -1.12 -16.72 11.72
CA LEU A 14 -2.19 -16.82 10.73
C LEU A 14 -2.64 -18.24 10.49
N HIS A 15 -1.74 -19.23 10.54
CA HIS A 15 -2.15 -20.63 10.42
C HIS A 15 -3.01 -21.12 11.59
N HIS A 16 -2.99 -20.43 12.73
CA HIS A 16 -3.90 -20.67 13.86
C HIS A 16 -5.14 -19.75 13.85
N ALA A 17 -5.12 -18.64 13.12
CA ALA A 17 -6.22 -17.70 13.06
C ALA A 17 -7.46 -18.34 12.42
N SER A 18 -8.63 -18.12 13.01
CA SER A 18 -9.91 -18.53 12.41
C SER A 18 -10.20 -17.73 11.13
N ASP A 19 -9.74 -16.48 11.10
CA ASP A 19 -9.84 -15.58 9.96
C ASP A 19 -8.50 -14.82 9.79
N PRO A 20 -7.61 -15.31 8.90
CA PRO A 20 -6.34 -14.66 8.62
C PRO A 20 -6.48 -13.24 8.07
N ALA A 21 -7.52 -12.98 7.26
CA ALA A 21 -7.74 -11.66 6.68
C ALA A 21 -8.03 -10.65 7.77
N ARG A 22 -8.96 -10.98 8.68
CA ARG A 22 -9.28 -10.13 9.83
C ARG A 22 -8.07 -9.89 10.73
N ALA A 23 -7.23 -10.91 10.96
CA ALA A 23 -6.01 -10.75 11.76
C ALA A 23 -5.05 -9.72 11.15
N ILE A 24 -4.86 -9.76 9.82
CA ILE A 24 -4.01 -8.78 9.11
C ILE A 24 -4.66 -7.38 9.15
N THR A 25 -5.97 -7.27 8.93
CA THR A 25 -6.69 -5.99 9.00
C THR A 25 -6.53 -5.33 10.37
N GLU A 26 -6.65 -6.09 11.47
CA GLU A 26 -6.44 -5.56 12.82
C GLU A 26 -5.01 -5.12 13.06
N ALA A 27 -4.02 -5.85 12.52
CA ALA A 27 -2.62 -5.43 12.57
C ALA A 27 -2.38 -4.12 11.80
N ALA A 28 -2.97 -3.97 10.61
CA ALA A 28 -2.87 -2.75 9.83
C ALA A 28 -3.57 -1.56 10.53
N ARG A 29 -4.68 -1.81 11.25
CA ARG A 29 -5.43 -0.78 11.99
C ARG A 29 -4.62 -0.13 13.10
N ILE A 30 -3.87 -0.94 13.87
CA ILE A 30 -3.06 -0.42 14.99
C ILE A 30 -1.75 0.23 14.54
N VAL A 31 -1.30 -0.01 13.31
CA VAL A 31 -0.09 0.58 12.75
C VAL A 31 -0.34 2.03 12.32
N VAL A 32 0.60 2.93 12.60
CA VAL A 32 0.56 4.33 12.15
C VAL A 32 0.65 4.46 10.62
N PRO A 33 0.10 5.52 10.00
CA PRO A 33 0.40 5.82 8.60
C PRO A 33 1.92 5.93 8.37
N GLY A 34 2.45 5.23 7.37
CA GLY A 34 3.89 5.10 7.13
C GLY A 34 4.58 3.99 7.96
N GLY A 35 3.86 3.33 8.87
CA GLY A 35 4.34 2.18 9.62
C GLY A 35 4.21 0.86 8.85
N HIS A 36 4.69 -0.24 9.44
CA HIS A 36 4.78 -1.54 8.76
C HIS A 36 4.04 -2.67 9.48
N VAL A 37 3.49 -3.60 8.71
CA VAL A 37 3.11 -4.93 9.18
C VAL A 37 4.15 -5.92 8.70
N LEU A 38 4.71 -6.71 9.61
CA LEU A 38 5.62 -7.81 9.35
C LEU A 38 4.96 -9.14 9.67
N LEU A 39 5.27 -10.17 8.90
CA LEU A 39 4.61 -11.45 9.01
C LEU A 39 5.61 -12.59 8.78
N LEU A 40 5.56 -13.58 9.67
CA LEU A 40 6.37 -14.79 9.64
C LEU A 40 5.43 -15.99 9.78
N ASP A 41 5.12 -16.67 8.68
CA ASP A 41 4.15 -17.77 8.71
C ASP A 41 4.57 -18.95 7.82
N LEU A 42 3.90 -20.09 7.94
CA LEU A 42 4.25 -21.30 7.23
C LEU A 42 3.92 -21.14 5.73
N ARG A 43 4.86 -21.52 4.88
CA ARG A 43 4.58 -21.78 3.46
C ARG A 43 3.65 -22.97 3.36
N GLU A 44 2.79 -22.97 2.36
CA GLU A 44 1.89 -24.09 2.09
C GLU A 44 2.65 -25.43 2.05
N HIS A 45 2.09 -26.42 2.75
CA HIS A 45 2.73 -27.71 2.98
C HIS A 45 1.67 -28.84 3.04
N HIS A 46 2.09 -30.10 2.97
CA HIS A 46 1.19 -31.25 2.77
C HIS A 46 1.04 -32.17 3.99
N GLU A 47 1.66 -31.80 5.10
CA GLU A 47 1.68 -32.53 6.36
C GLU A 47 0.30 -32.46 7.03
N THR A 48 -0.64 -33.31 6.65
CA THR A 48 -2.01 -33.23 7.21
C THR A 48 -2.09 -33.49 8.72
N TRP A 49 -1.08 -34.15 9.30
CA TRP A 49 -1.00 -34.48 10.74
C TRP A 49 -0.91 -33.25 11.66
N VAL A 50 -0.45 -32.09 11.17
CA VAL A 50 -0.28 -30.87 12.02
C VAL A 50 -1.63 -30.35 12.49
N ARG A 51 -2.70 -30.53 11.71
CA ARG A 51 -4.05 -30.09 12.10
C ARG A 51 -4.56 -30.83 13.34
N GLU A 52 -4.36 -32.14 13.38
CA GLU A 52 -4.84 -33.00 14.46
C GLU A 52 -3.98 -32.88 15.72
N ARG A 53 -2.67 -32.64 15.56
CA ARG A 53 -1.71 -32.66 16.68
C ARG A 53 -1.34 -31.30 17.23
N LEU A 54 -1.31 -30.26 16.40
CA LEU A 54 -0.79 -28.92 16.74
C LEU A 54 -1.84 -27.81 16.57
N GLY A 55 -3.04 -28.12 16.09
CA GLY A 55 -4.16 -27.18 16.03
C GLY A 55 -4.09 -26.20 14.85
N ASP A 56 -3.31 -26.53 13.83
CA ASP A 56 -3.24 -25.74 12.60
C ASP A 56 -4.59 -25.73 11.89
N ARG A 57 -5.12 -24.53 11.64
CA ARG A 57 -6.36 -24.36 10.87
C ARG A 57 -6.06 -24.28 9.37
N TRP A 58 -4.90 -23.74 9.02
CA TRP A 58 -4.42 -23.61 7.65
C TRP A 58 -3.12 -24.39 7.49
N THR A 59 -2.95 -25.05 6.36
CA THR A 59 -1.71 -25.80 6.02
C THR A 59 -0.67 -24.85 5.42
N GLY A 60 -0.46 -23.70 6.07
CA GLY A 60 0.34 -22.58 5.56
C GLY A 60 -0.32 -21.78 4.43
N PHE A 61 0.47 -20.93 3.78
CA PHE A 61 0.05 -20.00 2.74
C PHE A 61 0.96 -20.04 1.52
N SER A 62 0.39 -19.82 0.33
CA SER A 62 1.18 -19.46 -0.85
C SER A 62 1.59 -17.99 -0.78
N GLU A 63 2.68 -17.64 -1.48
CA GLU A 63 3.17 -16.25 -1.52
C GLU A 63 2.14 -15.30 -2.14
N GLU A 64 1.44 -15.76 -3.18
CA GLU A 64 0.37 -15.03 -3.85
C GLU A 64 -0.82 -14.79 -2.94
N LYS A 65 -1.27 -15.83 -2.21
CA LYS A 65 -2.38 -15.71 -1.26
C LYS A 65 -2.06 -14.70 -0.17
N LEU A 66 -0.85 -14.78 0.40
CA LEU A 66 -0.40 -13.88 1.44
C LEU A 66 -0.29 -12.43 0.94
N ARG A 67 0.21 -12.24 -0.28
CA ARG A 67 0.26 -10.94 -0.94
C ARG A 67 -1.13 -10.34 -1.13
N GLY A 68 -2.10 -11.15 -1.58
CA GLY A 68 -3.49 -10.72 -1.73
C GLY A 68 -4.10 -10.27 -0.40
N LEU A 69 -3.92 -11.07 0.66
CA LEU A 69 -4.43 -10.72 1.99
C LEU A 69 -3.84 -9.42 2.54
N LEU A 70 -2.54 -9.18 2.35
CA LEU A 70 -1.89 -7.93 2.76
C LEU A 70 -2.42 -6.74 1.96
N HIS A 71 -2.61 -6.92 0.65
CA HIS A 71 -3.16 -5.89 -0.23
C HIS A 71 -4.61 -5.53 0.15
N ASP A 72 -5.44 -6.55 0.39
CA ASP A 72 -6.85 -6.37 0.78
C ASP A 72 -7.01 -5.69 2.14
N ALA A 73 -5.99 -5.77 3.01
CA ALA A 73 -5.91 -5.03 4.26
C ALA A 73 -5.48 -3.56 4.09
N GLY A 74 -5.27 -3.08 2.85
CA GLY A 74 -4.88 -1.71 2.54
C GLY A 74 -3.38 -1.43 2.71
N LEU A 75 -2.54 -2.47 2.76
CA LEU A 75 -1.09 -2.31 2.80
C LEU A 75 -0.51 -2.22 1.38
N GLU A 76 0.55 -1.44 1.25
CA GLU A 76 1.29 -1.21 0.01
C GLU A 76 2.74 -1.71 0.12
N GLN A 77 3.51 -1.59 -0.97
CA GLN A 77 4.92 -2.00 -1.04
C GLN A 77 5.17 -3.44 -0.56
N ILE A 78 4.22 -4.33 -0.86
CA ILE A 78 4.20 -5.68 -0.32
C ILE A 78 5.39 -6.49 -0.84
N LYS A 79 6.15 -7.05 0.10
CA LYS A 79 7.20 -8.02 -0.19
C LYS A 79 6.83 -9.33 0.48
N VAL A 80 7.00 -10.42 -0.25
CA VAL A 80 6.84 -11.78 0.26
C VAL A 80 8.04 -12.55 -0.28
N THR A 81 8.75 -13.24 0.60
CA THR A 81 9.92 -14.03 0.25
C THR A 81 9.95 -15.31 1.08
N VAL A 82 10.48 -16.37 0.49
CA VAL A 82 10.82 -17.58 1.24
C VAL A 82 11.97 -17.27 2.20
N GLY A 83 11.75 -17.50 3.48
CA GLY A 83 12.70 -17.29 4.57
C GLY A 83 13.50 -18.56 4.89
N ALA A 84 13.70 -18.80 6.18
CA ALA A 84 14.48 -19.93 6.64
C ALA A 84 13.77 -21.27 6.40
N ARG A 85 14.56 -22.25 5.98
CA ARG A 85 14.24 -23.68 6.03
C ARG A 85 15.37 -24.39 6.76
N ARG A 86 15.04 -25.21 7.75
CA ARG A 86 16.03 -26.07 8.41
C ARG A 86 16.14 -27.40 7.67
N THR A 87 17.34 -27.88 7.41
CA THR A 87 17.56 -29.19 6.77
C THR A 87 16.89 -30.30 7.59
N GLY A 88 16.09 -31.14 6.93
CA GLY A 88 15.32 -32.21 7.57
C GLY A 88 13.97 -31.77 8.17
N ASP A 89 13.68 -30.46 8.17
CA ASP A 89 12.38 -29.93 8.57
C ASP A 89 11.46 -29.88 7.34
N PRO A 90 10.22 -30.42 7.42
CA PRO A 90 9.26 -30.29 6.34
C PRO A 90 8.80 -28.84 6.14
N PHE A 91 8.89 -28.01 7.19
CA PHE A 91 8.33 -26.67 7.16
C PHE A 91 9.32 -25.64 6.61
N THR A 92 8.76 -24.72 5.82
CA THR A 92 9.45 -23.55 5.29
C THR A 92 8.68 -22.31 5.72
N VAL A 93 9.38 -21.28 6.19
CA VAL A 93 8.73 -20.03 6.61
C VAL A 93 8.69 -19.03 5.45
N LEU A 94 7.57 -18.35 5.27
CA LEU A 94 7.46 -17.13 4.48
C LEU A 94 7.69 -15.91 5.38
N ILE A 95 8.45 -14.96 4.86
CA ILE A 95 8.62 -13.63 5.45
C ILE A 95 7.89 -12.66 4.55
N ALA A 96 6.97 -11.87 5.10
CA ALA A 96 6.28 -10.82 4.39
C ALA A 96 6.28 -9.50 5.14
N SER A 97 6.22 -8.41 4.37
CA SER A 97 6.06 -7.06 4.89
C SER A 97 5.09 -6.27 4.02
N GLY A 98 4.33 -5.36 4.66
CA GLY A 98 3.49 -4.36 3.99
C GLY A 98 3.57 -3.02 4.71
N LEU A 99 3.57 -1.94 3.95
CA LEU A 99 3.57 -0.57 4.44
C LEU A 99 2.13 -0.05 4.55
N LYS A 100 1.75 0.54 5.68
CA LYS A 100 0.51 1.31 5.74
C LYS A 100 0.72 2.65 5.01
N PRO A 101 -0.09 2.99 3.98
CA PRO A 101 0.09 4.23 3.24
C PRO A 101 0.05 5.44 4.16
N THR A 102 0.90 6.43 3.91
CA THR A 102 0.77 7.72 4.60
C THR A 102 -0.55 8.36 4.16
N THR A 103 -1.35 8.82 5.12
CA THR A 103 -2.46 9.73 4.81
C THR A 103 -1.88 11.00 4.20
N VAL A 104 -1.96 11.13 2.88
CA VAL A 104 -1.72 12.42 2.23
C VAL A 104 -2.88 13.31 2.68
N ASP A 105 -2.59 14.28 3.54
CA ASP A 105 -3.55 15.30 3.91
C ASP A 105 -4.07 15.97 2.63
N GLN A 106 -5.35 15.76 2.33
CA GLN A 106 -6.03 16.33 1.16
C GLN A 106 -6.02 17.87 1.17
N ALA A 107 -5.59 18.51 2.27
CA ALA A 107 -5.39 19.95 2.37
C ALA A 107 -4.17 20.49 1.58
N SER A 108 -3.27 19.64 1.07
CA SER A 108 -2.02 20.09 0.43
C SER A 108 -2.00 20.03 -1.10
N ARG A 109 -3.14 19.84 -1.78
CA ARG A 109 -3.21 20.05 -3.24
C ARG A 109 -3.21 21.55 -3.52
N PRO A 110 -2.18 22.14 -4.17
CA PRO A 110 -2.31 23.52 -4.62
C PRO A 110 -3.45 23.57 -5.64
N ALA A 111 -4.49 24.35 -5.32
CA ALA A 111 -5.56 24.66 -6.24
C ALA A 111 -4.95 25.20 -7.53
N ALA A 112 -5.11 24.46 -8.63
CA ALA A 112 -4.65 24.88 -9.95
C ALA A 112 -5.27 26.25 -10.26
N ARG A 113 -4.41 27.27 -10.22
CA ARG A 113 -4.76 28.66 -10.48
C ARG A 113 -5.35 28.77 -11.88
N ALA A 114 -6.64 29.11 -11.95
CA ALA A 114 -7.31 29.46 -13.19
C ALA A 114 -6.55 30.58 -13.91
N THR A 115 -6.00 30.28 -15.08
CA THR A 115 -5.48 31.28 -16.01
C THR A 115 -6.65 31.95 -16.72
N ALA A 116 -7.12 33.06 -16.16
CA ALA A 116 -7.99 33.99 -16.87
C ALA A 116 -7.23 34.59 -18.06
N SER A 117 -7.62 34.21 -19.27
CA SER A 117 -7.16 34.83 -20.51
C SER A 117 -7.76 36.24 -20.60
N ARG A 118 -6.90 37.26 -20.50
CA ARG A 118 -7.30 38.66 -20.52
C ARG A 118 -7.08 39.23 -21.92
N THR A 119 -8.17 39.32 -22.67
CA THR A 119 -8.31 39.98 -23.97
C THR A 119 -7.81 41.42 -23.92
N LYS A 120 -6.88 41.80 -24.80
CA LYS A 120 -6.46 43.20 -24.99
C LYS A 120 -7.21 43.77 -26.19
N ALA A 121 -8.25 44.56 -25.92
CA ALA A 121 -8.92 45.40 -26.90
C ALA A 121 -8.06 46.66 -27.15
N THR A 122 -7.69 46.93 -28.39
CA THR A 122 -7.06 48.17 -28.83
C THR A 122 -8.15 49.10 -29.38
N LYS A 123 -8.24 50.32 -28.83
CA LYS A 123 -9.08 51.40 -29.36
C LYS A 123 -8.20 52.53 -29.91
N ALA A 124 -8.66 53.03 -31.04
CA ALA A 124 -8.03 53.92 -32.01
C ALA A 124 -7.76 55.35 -31.55
N THR A 125 -6.83 56.01 -32.25
CA THR A 125 -6.89 57.45 -32.56
C THR A 125 -6.50 57.69 -34.01
N ARG A 126 -7.34 58.51 -34.67
CA ARG A 126 -7.39 58.91 -36.08
C ARG A 126 -6.95 60.38 -36.16
N SER A 127 -6.12 60.76 -37.14
CA SER A 127 -6.30 61.93 -38.04
C SER A 127 -5.05 62.18 -38.91
N THR A 128 -5.12 61.95 -40.22
CA THR A 128 -5.25 62.95 -41.33
C THR A 128 -4.01 63.78 -41.67
N LYS A 129 -3.55 63.67 -42.93
CA LYS A 129 -3.38 64.74 -43.96
C LYS A 129 -2.25 64.32 -44.94
N LYS A 130 -2.52 63.89 -46.17
CA LYS A 130 -2.82 64.63 -47.43
C LYS A 130 -1.54 64.98 -48.24
N GLU A 131 -1.49 64.45 -49.46
CA GLU A 131 -0.99 65.05 -50.71
C GLU A 131 0.51 65.28 -50.99
N THR A 132 0.94 64.63 -52.10
CA THR A 132 1.66 65.17 -53.28
C THR A 132 3.19 65.33 -53.34
N ARG A 133 3.70 64.75 -54.46
CA ARG A 133 4.61 65.27 -55.51
C ARG A 133 6.04 64.72 -55.59
N ASN A 134 6.30 64.17 -56.79
CA ASN A 134 7.53 64.11 -57.59
C ASN A 134 8.85 64.55 -56.93
N SER A 135 9.87 63.70 -57.09
CA SER A 135 10.90 63.92 -58.11
C SER A 135 11.61 62.63 -58.47
#